data_AF-A0A9N9FPZ1-F1
#
_entry.id   AF-A0A9N9FPZ1-F1
#
_cell.length_a   1.000
_cell.length_b   1.000
_cell.length_c   1.000
_cell.angle_alpha   90.00
_cell.angle_beta   90.00
_cell.angle_gamma   90.00
#
_symmetry.space_group_name_H-M   'P 1'
#
loop_
_entity.id
_entity.type
_entity.pdbx_description
1 polymer ?
#
loop_
_entity_poly.entity_id
_entity_poly.type
_entity_poly.pdbx_seq_one_letter_code
_entity_poly.pdbx_strand_id
1 'polypeptide(L)'
;FGRDLAYHYPTCDLLITAASYEVYRLNLNQGRFLNPISTDATSGVNVCAINPAHQLFGFGTQDGVVEFWDPRSRSRVGLLAPSFPVEESNEQGFQVTAMSYRNDGLSLAVGTSSGHILLYDLRSSSPWLVKDHQYGDGGRGKVISADCKIMKIWDRENAKLISNPFAYTEYREKVIKEKLEAKRESRIRATKQLPKVNKDLANRLLRSSEKKKKGAQEATTLLQDKRFIELFTNPEYEVDKNTTEYQLSHPTE
;
A
#
# COMPACT_ATOMS: atom_id res chain seq x y z
N PHE A 1 6.36 17.89 34.25
CA PHE A 1 7.05 16.62 34.58
C PHE A 1 8.11 16.33 33.52
N GLY A 2 9.35 16.01 33.92
CA GLY A 2 10.39 15.57 32.98
C GLY A 2 10.08 14.16 32.45
N ARG A 3 10.37 13.90 31.18
CA ARG A 3 10.04 12.63 30.51
C ARG A 3 11.28 11.85 30.08
N ASP A 4 12.27 12.53 29.51
CA ASP A 4 13.52 11.94 29.06
C ASP A 4 14.66 12.95 29.11
N LEU A 5 15.91 12.47 28.99
CA LEU A 5 17.11 13.31 28.97
C LEU A 5 18.19 12.73 28.05
N ALA A 6 18.88 13.60 27.33
CA ALA A 6 19.97 13.22 26.44
C ALA A 6 21.16 14.17 26.60
N TYR A 7 22.36 13.61 26.72
CA TYR A 7 23.59 14.38 26.87
C TYR A 7 24.28 14.59 25.52
N HIS A 8 24.44 15.85 25.13
CA HIS A 8 25.20 16.26 23.96
C HIS A 8 26.66 16.48 24.34
N TYR A 9 27.49 15.47 24.02
CA TYR A 9 28.90 15.45 24.38
C TYR A 9 29.70 16.67 23.87
N PRO A 10 29.57 17.12 22.60
CA PRO A 10 30.41 18.21 22.09
C PRO A 10 30.22 19.58 22.75
N THR A 11 29.00 19.92 23.19
CA THR A 11 28.75 21.23 23.85
C THR A 11 28.58 21.10 25.37
N CYS A 12 28.67 19.89 25.92
CA CYS A 12 28.35 19.59 27.31
C CYS A 12 26.93 20.04 27.71
N ASP A 13 25.98 20.00 26.78
CA ASP A 13 24.58 20.35 27.04
C ASP A 13 23.78 19.08 27.39
N LEU A 14 23.04 19.14 28.48
CA LEU A 14 22.00 18.17 28.82
C LEU A 14 20.67 18.68 28.28
N LEU A 15 20.06 17.93 27.37
CA LEU A 15 18.70 18.14 26.89
C LEU A 15 17.74 17.41 27.83
N ILE A 16 16.66 18.08 28.24
CA ILE A 16 15.65 17.52 29.13
C ILE A 16 14.29 17.77 28.48
N THR A 17 13.58 16.69 28.15
CA THR A 17 12.21 16.76 27.64
C THR A 17 11.22 16.71 28.79
N ALA A 18 10.05 17.28 28.57
CA ALA A 18 9.02 17.37 29.58
C ALA A 18 7.62 17.29 28.94
N ALA A 19 6.60 17.27 29.79
CA ALA A 19 5.20 17.47 29.40
C ALA A 19 4.88 18.89 28.89
N SER A 20 5.88 19.65 28.47
CA SER A 20 5.78 20.95 27.81
C SER A 20 6.29 20.81 26.37
N TYR A 21 5.92 21.75 25.51
CA TYR A 21 6.48 21.87 24.15
C TYR A 21 7.92 22.41 24.17
N GLU A 22 8.42 22.84 25.33
CA GLU A 22 9.79 23.29 25.51
C GLU A 22 10.71 22.13 25.92
N VAL A 23 11.86 22.05 25.25
CA VAL A 23 12.98 21.19 25.66
C VAL A 23 14.00 22.05 26.39
N TYR A 24 14.20 21.76 27.67
CA TYR A 24 15.13 22.50 28.52
C TYR A 24 16.57 22.09 28.21
N ARG A 25 17.47 23.07 28.30
CA ARG A 25 18.90 22.88 28.06
C ARG A 25 19.68 23.32 29.28
N LEU A 26 20.46 22.41 29.85
CA LEU A 26 21.35 22.68 30.97
C LEU A 26 22.80 22.46 30.52
N ASN A 27 23.61 23.52 30.50
CA ASN A 27 25.03 23.36 30.20
C ASN A 27 25.75 22.87 31.45
N LEU A 28 26.31 21.66 31.40
CA LEU A 28 26.98 21.03 32.54
C LEU A 28 28.38 21.60 32.79
N ASN A 29 29.01 22.21 31.78
CA ASN A 29 30.31 22.84 31.95
C ASN A 29 30.19 24.19 32.70
N GLN A 30 29.18 24.99 32.38
CA GLN A 30 28.92 26.28 33.02
C GLN A 30 28.01 26.18 34.25
N GLY A 31 27.28 25.07 34.42
CA GLY A 31 26.32 24.88 35.51
C GLY A 31 25.09 25.77 35.43
N ARG A 32 24.64 26.14 34.21
CA ARG A 32 23.51 27.06 34.00
C ARG A 32 22.53 26.57 32.95
N PHE A 33 21.27 26.96 33.10
CA PHE A 33 20.27 26.79 32.06
C PHE A 33 20.55 27.75 30.88
N LEU A 34 20.44 27.20 29.69
CA LEU A 34 20.40 27.93 28.43
C LEU A 34 18.94 28.16 28.02
N ASN A 35 18.73 28.99 27.01
CA ASN A 35 17.40 29.18 26.45
C ASN A 35 16.82 27.84 25.96
N PRO A 36 15.58 27.49 26.31
CA PRO A 36 14.96 26.25 25.89
C PRO A 36 14.72 26.25 24.38
N ILE A 37 14.58 25.06 23.81
CA ILE A 37 14.15 24.86 22.44
C ILE A 37 12.63 24.73 22.45
N SER A 38 11.92 25.62 21.77
CA SER A 38 10.47 25.53 21.59
C SER A 38 10.16 24.66 20.37
N THR A 39 9.57 23.49 20.60
CA THR A 39 9.06 22.61 19.54
C THR A 39 7.68 23.07 19.07
N ASP A 40 7.22 22.55 17.93
CA ASP A 40 5.87 22.83 17.40
C ASP A 40 4.80 21.94 18.06
N ALA A 41 5.20 21.07 19.00
CA ALA A 41 4.28 20.21 19.74
C ALA A 41 3.27 21.01 20.57
N THR A 42 2.04 20.52 20.69
CA THR A 42 1.01 21.14 21.54
C THR A 42 1.00 20.55 22.94
N SER A 43 1.14 19.23 23.04
CA SER A 43 0.94 18.49 24.29
C SER A 43 2.23 18.21 25.06
N GLY A 44 3.36 18.15 24.35
CA GLY A 44 4.71 18.01 24.92
C GLY A 44 5.58 16.95 24.24
N VAL A 45 6.81 16.82 24.74
CA VAL A 45 7.86 15.97 24.14
C VAL A 45 8.16 14.77 25.03
N ASN A 46 7.99 13.56 24.50
CA ASN A 46 8.15 12.32 25.25
C ASN A 46 9.60 11.84 25.31
N VAL A 47 10.30 11.86 24.18
CA VAL A 47 11.63 11.25 24.05
C VAL A 47 12.58 12.20 23.32
N CYS A 48 13.85 12.19 23.73
CA CYS A 48 14.93 12.86 23.01
C CYS A 48 16.03 11.86 22.66
N ALA A 49 16.52 11.93 21.43
CA ALA A 49 17.68 11.18 21.01
C ALA A 49 18.63 12.09 20.23
N ILE A 50 19.93 11.83 20.35
CA ILE A 50 20.96 12.56 19.62
C ILE A 50 21.64 11.59 18.67
N ASN A 51 21.75 11.96 17.40
CA ASN A 51 22.46 11.15 16.44
C ASN A 51 23.97 11.22 16.73
N PRO A 52 24.64 10.09 17.00
CA PRO A 52 26.06 10.10 17.38
C PRO A 52 27.00 10.54 16.24
N ALA A 53 26.60 10.38 14.98
CA ALA A 53 27.45 10.70 13.84
C ALA A 53 27.47 12.20 13.52
N HIS A 54 26.30 12.83 13.44
CA HIS A 54 26.17 14.21 12.97
C HIS A 54 25.45 15.15 13.95
N GLN A 55 25.17 14.69 15.17
CA GLN A 55 24.65 15.51 16.28
C GLN A 55 23.28 16.15 16.01
N LEU A 56 22.44 15.51 15.18
CA LEU A 56 21.05 15.94 15.01
C LEU A 56 20.23 15.51 16.22
N PHE A 57 19.46 16.45 16.76
CA PHE A 57 18.52 16.18 17.83
C PHE A 57 17.22 15.68 17.23
N GLY A 58 16.71 14.57 17.74
CA GLY A 58 15.38 14.07 17.44
C GLY A 58 14.50 14.17 18.67
N PHE A 59 13.34 14.80 18.53
CA PHE A 59 12.34 14.94 19.59
C PHE A 59 11.06 14.21 19.17
N GLY A 60 10.70 13.17 19.91
CA GLY A 60 9.44 12.45 19.70
C GLY A 60 8.34 13.11 20.51
N THR A 61 7.33 13.64 19.82
CA THR A 61 6.25 14.41 20.45
C THR A 61 5.07 13.51 20.81
N GLN A 62 4.26 14.02 21.72
CA GLN A 62 3.00 13.38 22.09
C GLN A 62 1.95 13.46 20.98
N ASP A 63 2.11 14.37 20.02
CA ASP A 63 1.21 14.53 18.87
C ASP A 63 1.50 13.50 17.76
N GLY A 64 2.41 12.54 18.02
CA GLY A 64 2.75 11.46 17.10
C GLY A 64 3.81 11.82 16.08
N VAL A 65 4.41 13.00 16.16
CA VAL A 65 5.38 13.53 15.21
C VAL A 65 6.79 13.45 15.78
N VAL A 66 7.79 13.29 14.91
CA VAL A 66 9.20 13.45 15.28
C VAL A 66 9.75 14.74 14.67
N GLU A 67 10.26 15.62 15.51
CA GLU A 67 10.93 16.84 15.07
C GLU A 67 12.45 16.67 15.10
N PHE A 68 13.10 17.18 14.06
CA PHE A 68 14.55 17.18 13.94
C PHE A 68 15.11 18.59 14.05
N TRP A 69 16.11 18.74 14.93
CA TRP A 69 16.73 20.02 15.25
C TRP A 69 18.25 19.90 15.12
N ASP A 70 18.87 20.88 14.48
CA ASP A 70 20.34 21.01 14.47
C ASP A 70 20.75 22.04 15.54
N PRO A 71 21.67 21.70 16.47
CA PRO A 71 22.15 22.64 17.49
C PRO A 71 22.73 23.93 16.90
N ARG A 72 23.23 23.89 15.66
CA ARG A 72 23.84 25.04 14.97
C ARG A 72 22.78 25.99 14.41
N SER A 73 21.67 25.46 13.91
CA SER A 73 20.63 26.25 13.23
C SER A 73 19.66 26.92 14.20
N ARG A 74 19.58 26.45 15.46
CA ARG A 74 18.64 26.92 16.49
C ARG A 74 17.17 26.97 16.02
N SER A 75 16.86 26.20 14.99
CA SER A 75 15.54 26.07 14.38
C SER A 75 15.32 24.61 13.98
N ARG A 76 14.05 24.22 13.85
CA ARG A 76 13.70 22.91 13.34
C ARG A 76 14.16 22.76 11.88
N VAL A 77 14.86 21.68 11.61
CA VAL A 77 15.38 21.32 10.27
C VAL A 77 14.40 20.43 9.53
N GLY A 78 13.69 19.54 10.23
CA GLY A 78 12.77 18.60 9.60
C GLY A 78 11.67 18.13 10.52
N LEU A 79 10.62 17.61 9.91
CA LEU A 79 9.47 17.02 10.58
C LEU A 79 9.16 15.68 9.93
N LEU A 80 8.99 14.66 10.75
CA LEU A 80 8.63 13.32 10.33
C LEU A 80 7.31 12.94 10.98
N ALA A 81 6.27 12.83 10.16
CA ALA A 81 4.97 12.33 10.57
C ALA A 81 4.91 10.83 10.22
N PRO A 82 4.97 9.92 11.21
CA PRO A 82 4.81 8.51 10.98
C PRO A 82 3.44 8.22 10.37
N SER A 83 3.42 7.38 9.34
CA SER A 83 2.19 6.93 8.72
C SER A 83 2.29 5.44 8.50
N PHE A 84 1.29 4.72 8.96
CA PHE A 84 1.14 3.28 8.82
C PHE A 84 -0.36 2.96 8.79
N PRO A 85 -0.76 1.84 8.14
CA PRO A 85 -2.16 1.43 8.12
C PRO A 85 -2.57 1.01 9.53
N VAL A 86 -3.16 1.94 10.28
CA VAL A 86 -3.80 1.70 11.57
C VAL A 86 -5.20 1.18 11.28
N GLU A 87 -5.61 0.07 11.91
CA GLU A 87 -7.01 -0.34 11.86
C GLU A 87 -7.90 0.78 12.43
N GLU A 88 -9.04 1.05 11.78
CA GLU A 88 -9.91 2.24 11.94
C GLU A 88 -10.47 2.49 13.36
N SER A 89 -10.03 1.74 14.38
CA SER A 89 -10.55 1.76 15.75
C SER A 89 -9.94 2.80 16.69
N ASN A 90 -8.86 3.50 16.31
CA ASN A 90 -8.23 4.52 17.16
C ASN A 90 -8.60 5.95 16.72
N GLU A 91 -9.68 6.49 17.30
CA GLU A 91 -10.02 7.92 17.23
C GLU A 91 -8.98 8.79 17.95
N GLN A 92 -8.25 8.21 18.91
CA GLN A 92 -7.12 8.83 19.59
C GLN A 92 -5.85 8.51 18.79
N GLY A 93 -5.23 9.54 18.21
CA GLY A 93 -3.94 9.40 17.53
C GLY A 93 -2.88 8.73 18.42
N PHE A 94 -1.78 8.30 17.83
CA PHE A 94 -0.67 7.69 18.58
C PHE A 94 0.36 8.76 18.96
N GLN A 95 1.11 8.49 20.03
CA GLN A 95 2.27 9.29 20.44
C GLN A 95 3.57 8.54 20.17
N VAL A 96 4.66 9.28 19.96
CA VAL A 96 6.00 8.68 19.91
C VAL A 96 6.48 8.46 21.34
N THR A 97 6.81 7.21 21.69
CA THR A 97 7.21 6.81 23.05
C THR A 97 8.69 6.54 23.18
N ALA A 98 9.32 6.04 22.11
CA ALA A 98 10.73 5.68 22.11
C ALA A 98 11.37 6.01 20.78
N MET A 99 12.65 6.39 20.80
CA MET A 99 13.44 6.69 19.62
C MET A 99 14.89 6.25 19.83
N SER A 100 15.53 5.77 18.77
CA SER A 100 16.96 5.46 18.80
C SER A 100 17.60 5.68 17.44
N TYR A 101 18.71 6.40 17.42
CA TYR A 101 19.59 6.46 16.25
C TYR A 101 20.53 5.26 16.22
N ARG A 102 20.90 4.86 15.00
CA ARG A 102 22.03 3.96 14.79
C ARG A 102 23.30 4.77 14.59
N ASN A 103 24.44 4.15 14.87
CA ASN A 103 25.76 4.78 14.70
C ASN A 103 26.20 4.99 13.23
N ASP A 104 25.33 4.70 12.27
CA ASP A 104 25.60 4.96 10.84
C ASP A 104 25.23 6.38 10.40
N GLY A 105 24.54 7.13 11.27
CA GLY A 105 24.08 8.47 10.98
C GLY A 105 22.87 8.56 10.06
N LEU A 106 22.29 7.45 9.60
CA LEU A 106 21.17 7.46 8.65
C LEU A 106 19.95 6.71 9.16
N SER A 107 20.14 5.66 9.95
CA SER A 107 19.01 4.84 10.41
C SER A 107 18.42 5.40 11.70
N LEU A 108 17.10 5.50 11.75
CA LEU A 108 16.32 5.89 12.92
C LEU A 108 15.26 4.84 13.21
N ALA A 109 15.14 4.42 14.47
CA ALA A 109 14.02 3.62 14.96
C ALA A 109 13.08 4.50 15.77
N VAL A 110 11.77 4.38 15.52
CA VAL A 110 10.69 5.09 16.20
C VAL A 110 9.70 4.07 16.75
N GLY A 111 9.40 4.13 18.04
CA GLY A 111 8.36 3.34 18.69
C GLY A 111 7.16 4.22 19.04
N THR A 112 5.96 3.72 18.76
CA THR A 112 4.71 4.42 19.05
C THR A 112 4.01 3.80 20.26
N SER A 113 3.08 4.54 20.86
CA SER A 113 2.19 4.02 21.91
C SER A 113 1.24 2.93 21.44
N SER A 114 1.01 2.82 20.12
CA SER A 114 0.17 1.78 19.52
C SER A 114 0.90 0.43 19.39
N GLY A 115 2.12 0.28 19.90
CA GLY A 115 2.91 -0.96 19.76
C GLY A 115 3.48 -1.15 18.36
N HIS A 116 3.54 -0.10 17.55
CA HIS A 116 4.16 -0.14 16.23
C HIS A 116 5.59 0.39 16.31
N ILE A 117 6.49 -0.33 15.66
CA ILE A 117 7.90 0.04 15.52
C ILE A 117 8.13 0.39 14.05
N LEU A 118 8.62 1.59 13.81
CA LEU A 118 8.93 2.08 12.49
C LEU A 118 10.43 2.28 12.36
N LEU A 119 11.00 1.76 11.27
CA LEU A 119 12.37 2.04 10.89
C LEU A 119 12.41 3.01 9.71
N TYR A 120 13.19 4.05 9.87
CA TYR A 120 13.39 5.12 8.92
C TYR A 120 14.85 5.18 8.47
N ASP A 121 15.03 5.63 7.23
CA ASP A 121 16.25 6.26 6.76
C ASP A 121 16.00 7.78 6.79
N LEU A 122 16.88 8.56 7.43
CA LEU A 122 16.73 10.00 7.62
C LEU A 122 16.64 10.80 6.31
N ARG A 123 16.99 10.18 5.18
CA ARG A 123 16.88 10.78 3.85
C ARG A 123 15.46 10.69 3.28
N SER A 124 14.60 9.84 3.84
CA SER A 124 13.25 9.58 3.36
C SER A 124 12.22 9.84 4.46
N SER A 125 11.11 10.50 4.11
CA SER A 125 9.99 10.73 5.04
C SER A 125 9.09 9.50 5.22
N SER A 126 9.20 8.48 4.37
CA SER A 126 8.45 7.23 4.49
C SER A 126 9.24 6.18 5.28
N PRO A 127 8.57 5.36 6.11
CA PRO A 127 9.23 4.28 6.80
C PRO A 127 9.63 3.20 5.80
N TRP A 128 10.81 2.63 5.99
CA TRP A 128 11.27 1.50 5.19
C TRP A 128 10.74 0.17 5.70
N LEU A 129 10.41 0.09 7.00
CA LEU A 129 9.80 -1.06 7.64
C LEU A 129 8.87 -0.59 8.75
N VAL A 130 7.67 -1.18 8.80
CA VAL A 130 6.73 -1.05 9.90
C VAL A 130 6.53 -2.44 10.49
N LYS A 131 6.62 -2.56 11.81
CA LYS A 131 6.48 -3.83 12.51
C LYS A 131 5.59 -3.65 13.74
N ASP A 132 4.63 -4.55 13.89
CA ASP A 132 3.79 -4.63 15.08
C ASP A 132 4.45 -5.56 16.14
N HIS A 133 4.25 -5.23 17.40
CA HIS A 133 4.58 -6.07 18.54
C HIS A 133 3.76 -7.38 18.65
N GLN A 134 2.73 -7.62 17.82
CA GLN A 134 1.94 -8.88 17.64
C GLN A 134 2.67 -10.22 17.91
N TYR A 135 1.98 -11.27 18.39
CA TYR A 135 2.57 -12.60 18.65
C TYR A 135 3.20 -13.22 17.38
N GLY A 136 4.51 -13.51 17.42
CA GLY A 136 5.23 -14.12 16.30
C GLY A 136 6.71 -14.34 16.64
N ASP A 137 7.27 -15.41 16.09
CA ASP A 137 8.53 -16.00 16.55
C ASP A 137 9.75 -15.08 16.36
N GLY A 138 10.63 -15.08 17.35
CA GLY A 138 11.78 -14.18 17.44
C GLY A 138 12.88 -14.56 16.45
N GLY A 139 13.04 -13.76 15.40
CA GLY A 139 14.20 -13.89 14.50
C GLY A 139 15.51 -13.53 15.23
N ARG A 140 16.61 -14.23 14.95
CA ARG A 140 17.92 -13.82 15.47
C ARG A 140 18.39 -12.57 14.72
N GLY A 141 18.67 -11.45 15.40
CA GLY A 141 19.17 -10.24 14.73
C GLY A 141 19.47 -9.04 15.63
N LYS A 142 19.94 -7.94 15.02
CA LYS A 142 20.63 -6.80 15.68
C LYS A 142 19.72 -5.67 16.19
N VAL A 143 18.40 -5.77 16.03
CA VAL A 143 17.43 -4.76 16.50
C VAL A 143 16.60 -5.34 17.64
N ILE A 144 16.48 -4.57 18.71
CA ILE A 144 15.68 -4.92 19.89
C ILE A 144 14.52 -3.96 19.98
N SER A 145 13.30 -4.49 20.12
CA SER A 145 12.10 -3.72 20.41
C SER A 145 11.43 -4.22 21.68
N ALA A 146 10.87 -3.30 22.46
CA ALA A 146 10.45 -3.52 23.84
C ALA A 146 9.05 -2.94 24.07
N ASP A 147 8.12 -3.80 24.50
CA ASP A 147 6.84 -3.39 25.06
C ASP A 147 6.81 -3.68 26.57
N CYS A 148 5.75 -3.25 27.25
CA CYS A 148 5.59 -3.46 28.70
C CYS A 148 5.64 -4.93 29.13
N LYS A 149 5.30 -5.87 28.24
CA LYS A 149 5.27 -7.32 28.53
C LYS A 149 6.31 -8.14 27.77
N ILE A 150 6.79 -7.67 26.62
CA ILE A 150 7.54 -8.50 25.67
C ILE A 150 8.75 -7.73 25.13
N MET A 151 9.90 -8.41 25.15
CA MET A 151 11.11 -7.98 24.44
C MET A 151 11.28 -8.86 23.20
N LYS A 152 11.48 -8.24 22.03
CA LYS A 152 11.76 -8.94 20.79
C LYS A 152 13.11 -8.54 20.24
N ILE A 153 13.83 -9.55 19.77
CA ILE A 153 15.04 -9.39 19.00
C ILE A 153 14.71 -9.83 17.58
N TRP A 154 15.16 -9.09 16.58
CA TRP A 154 14.92 -9.42 15.18
C TRP A 154 15.98 -8.81 14.27
N ASP A 155 16.11 -9.39 13.08
CA ASP A 155 17.07 -8.91 12.09
C ASP A 155 16.42 -7.94 11.11
N ARG A 156 17.12 -6.84 10.85
CA ARG A 156 16.62 -5.77 9.99
C ARG A 156 16.40 -6.23 8.54
N GLU A 157 17.24 -7.14 8.06
CA GLU A 157 17.22 -7.59 6.65
C GLU A 157 16.13 -8.63 6.45
N ASN A 158 16.04 -9.59 7.37
CA ASN A 158 15.00 -10.61 7.35
C ASN A 158 13.62 -10.06 7.72
N ALA A 159 13.53 -8.93 8.43
CA ALA A 159 12.25 -8.39 8.85
C ALA A 159 11.31 -8.03 7.70
N LYS A 160 11.82 -7.67 6.51
CA LYS A 160 10.97 -7.49 5.32
C LYS A 160 10.33 -8.79 4.82
N LEU A 161 11.10 -9.87 4.87
CA LEU A 161 10.62 -11.20 4.48
C LEU A 161 9.61 -11.72 5.51
N ILE A 162 9.85 -11.42 6.79
CA ILE A 162 8.99 -11.81 7.91
C ILE A 162 7.71 -10.95 7.97
N SER A 163 7.78 -9.65 7.65
CA SER A 163 6.60 -8.76 7.73
C SER A 163 5.56 -9.10 6.66
N ASN A 164 5.98 -9.70 5.55
CA ASN A 164 5.06 -10.15 4.50
C ASN A 164 5.16 -11.67 4.26
N PRO A 165 4.72 -12.54 5.19
CA PRO A 165 4.78 -14.00 5.03
C PRO A 165 4.05 -14.49 3.77
N PHE A 166 3.04 -13.74 3.32
CA PHE A 166 2.19 -14.07 2.17
C PHE A 166 2.61 -13.40 0.86
N ALA A 167 3.65 -12.55 0.84
CA ALA A 167 4.05 -11.86 -0.41
C ALA A 167 4.42 -12.86 -1.52
N TYR A 168 5.05 -13.98 -1.18
CA TYR A 168 5.39 -15.01 -2.15
C TYR A 168 4.16 -15.80 -2.63
N THR A 169 3.22 -16.10 -1.74
CA THR A 169 1.97 -16.79 -2.10
C THR A 169 1.09 -15.91 -2.99
N GLU A 170 0.92 -14.63 -2.64
CA GLU A 170 0.16 -13.66 -3.43
C GLU A 170 0.81 -13.39 -4.80
N TYR A 171 2.15 -13.28 -4.86
CA TYR A 171 2.86 -13.14 -6.12
C TYR A 171 2.64 -14.37 -7.01
N ARG A 172 2.74 -15.58 -6.44
CA ARG A 172 2.45 -16.83 -7.17
C ARG A 172 1.01 -16.89 -7.66
N GLU A 173 0.04 -16.50 -6.84
CA GLU A 173 -1.37 -16.46 -7.22
C GLU A 173 -1.63 -15.48 -8.36
N LYS A 174 -1.03 -14.28 -8.33
CA LYS A 174 -1.10 -13.32 -9.44
C LYS A 174 -0.55 -13.90 -10.74
N VAL A 175 0.64 -14.52 -10.69
CA VAL A 175 1.25 -15.15 -11.88
C VAL A 175 0.42 -16.33 -12.40
N ILE A 176 -0.17 -17.13 -11.50
CA ILE A 176 -1.07 -18.23 -11.89
C ILE A 176 -2.31 -17.65 -12.56
N LYS A 177 -2.92 -16.61 -11.99
CA LYS A 177 -4.12 -15.97 -12.52
C LYS A 177 -3.88 -15.37 -13.91
N GLU A 178 -2.78 -14.65 -14.09
CA GLU A 178 -2.37 -14.08 -15.38
C GLU A 178 -2.14 -15.18 -16.44
N LYS A 179 -1.46 -16.27 -16.07
CA LYS A 179 -1.30 -17.45 -16.96
C LYS A 179 -2.63 -18.12 -17.29
N LEU A 180 -3.60 -18.11 -16.37
CA LEU A 180 -4.91 -18.72 -16.55
C LEU A 180 -5.82 -17.83 -17.42
N GLU A 181 -5.72 -16.52 -17.30
CA GLU A 181 -6.37 -15.52 -18.15
C GLU A 181 -5.81 -15.54 -19.58
N ALA A 182 -4.49 -15.58 -19.76
CA ALA A 182 -3.87 -15.74 -21.08
C ALA A 182 -4.32 -17.03 -21.78
N LYS A 183 -4.44 -18.15 -21.04
CA LYS A 183 -5.01 -19.39 -21.57
C LYS A 183 -6.50 -19.26 -21.90
N ARG A 184 -7.29 -18.50 -21.14
CA ARG A 184 -8.72 -18.25 -21.44
C ARG A 184 -8.90 -17.41 -22.70
N GLU A 185 -8.09 -16.37 -22.90
CA GLU A 185 -8.11 -15.55 -24.12
C GLU A 185 -7.81 -16.37 -25.37
N SER A 186 -6.84 -17.30 -25.29
CA SER A 186 -6.56 -18.22 -26.41
C SER A 186 -7.71 -19.20 -26.70
N ARG A 187 -8.49 -19.59 -25.68
CA ARG A 187 -9.60 -20.56 -25.81
C ARG A 187 -10.86 -19.96 -26.43
N ILE A 188 -11.08 -18.66 -26.26
CA ILE A 188 -12.32 -17.99 -26.73
C ILE A 188 -12.26 -17.62 -28.23
N ARG A 189 -11.10 -17.75 -28.91
CA ARG A 189 -11.02 -17.69 -30.38
C ARG A 189 -11.52 -18.97 -31.08
N ALA A 190 -12.56 -19.60 -30.55
CA ALA A 190 -13.34 -20.56 -31.31
C ALA A 190 -14.29 -19.76 -32.22
N THR A 191 -13.97 -19.70 -33.52
CA THR A 191 -14.85 -19.12 -34.54
C THR A 191 -16.25 -19.72 -34.39
N LYS A 192 -17.23 -18.89 -34.01
CA LYS A 192 -18.64 -19.29 -33.84
C LYS A 192 -19.10 -19.95 -35.15
N GLN A 193 -19.34 -21.27 -35.13
CA GLN A 193 -19.67 -22.01 -36.34
C GLN A 193 -21.03 -21.54 -36.87
N LEU A 194 -20.99 -20.80 -37.97
CA LEU A 194 -22.18 -20.35 -38.68
C LEU A 194 -22.73 -21.51 -39.54
N PRO A 195 -24.06 -21.63 -39.69
CA PRO A 195 -24.67 -22.66 -40.53
C PRO A 195 -24.23 -22.54 -41.99
N LYS A 196 -24.26 -23.66 -42.72
CA LYS A 196 -23.72 -23.75 -44.08
C LYS A 196 -24.61 -23.05 -45.12
N VAL A 197 -25.93 -23.10 -44.94
CA VAL A 197 -26.95 -22.49 -45.83
C VAL A 197 -27.46 -21.19 -45.22
N ASN A 198 -27.73 -20.17 -46.06
CA ASN A 198 -28.26 -18.86 -45.64
C ASN A 198 -27.44 -18.15 -44.54
N LYS A 199 -26.11 -18.16 -44.69
CA LYS A 199 -25.13 -17.52 -43.78
C LYS A 199 -25.43 -16.04 -43.49
N ASP A 200 -25.87 -15.30 -44.50
CA ASP A 200 -26.20 -13.88 -44.38
C ASP A 200 -27.41 -13.64 -43.48
N LEU A 201 -28.43 -14.51 -43.56
CA LEU A 201 -29.62 -14.45 -42.72
C LEU A 201 -29.29 -14.80 -41.27
N ALA A 202 -28.50 -15.86 -41.06
CA ALA A 202 -28.03 -16.24 -39.72
C ALA A 202 -27.18 -15.13 -39.08
N ASN A 203 -26.30 -14.47 -39.86
CA ASN A 203 -25.54 -13.31 -39.40
C ASN A 203 -26.43 -12.11 -39.07
N ARG A 204 -27.49 -11.86 -39.86
CA ARG A 204 -28.43 -10.77 -39.61
C ARG A 204 -29.25 -11.00 -38.33
N LEU A 205 -29.67 -12.24 -38.07
CA LEU A 205 -30.38 -12.65 -36.86
C LEU A 205 -29.48 -12.57 -35.61
N LEU A 206 -28.20 -12.93 -35.74
CA LEU A 206 -27.23 -12.78 -34.64
C LEU A 206 -26.92 -11.29 -34.38
N ARG A 207 -26.78 -10.45 -35.42
CA ARG A 207 -26.56 -9.01 -35.22
C ARG A 207 -27.79 -8.30 -34.63
N SER A 208 -29.00 -8.72 -34.98
CA SER A 208 -30.22 -8.17 -34.39
C SER A 208 -30.40 -8.59 -32.92
N SER A 209 -29.94 -9.80 -32.56
CA SER A 209 -29.91 -10.31 -31.18
C SER A 209 -29.03 -9.47 -30.26
N GLU A 210 -27.87 -9.01 -30.74
CA GLU A 210 -26.92 -8.22 -29.95
C GLU A 210 -27.45 -6.81 -29.62
N LYS A 211 -28.29 -6.23 -30.50
CA LYS A 211 -28.87 -4.89 -30.30
C LYS A 211 -30.12 -4.86 -29.40
N LYS A 212 -30.80 -5.98 -29.18
CA LYS A 212 -32.02 -6.06 -28.34
C LYS A 212 -31.94 -7.24 -27.35
N LYS A 213 -31.73 -6.95 -26.06
CA LYS A 213 -31.64 -7.97 -24.97
C LYS A 213 -32.82 -8.97 -24.94
N LYS A 214 -34.04 -8.58 -25.35
CA LYS A 214 -35.20 -9.48 -25.47
C LYS A 214 -35.21 -10.34 -26.76
N GLY A 215 -34.63 -9.85 -27.86
CA GLY A 215 -34.57 -10.57 -29.14
C GLY A 215 -33.45 -11.62 -29.21
N ALA A 216 -32.57 -11.65 -28.21
CA ALA A 216 -31.47 -12.60 -28.19
C ALA A 216 -31.89 -14.04 -27.92
N GLN A 217 -32.85 -14.23 -27.01
CA GLN A 217 -33.42 -15.55 -26.76
C GLN A 217 -34.24 -16.04 -27.95
N GLU A 218 -34.96 -15.16 -28.63
CA GLU A 218 -35.75 -15.51 -29.81
C GLU A 218 -34.86 -15.92 -30.99
N ALA A 219 -33.80 -15.16 -31.29
CA ALA A 219 -32.89 -15.48 -32.41
C ALA A 219 -32.11 -16.78 -32.17
N THR A 220 -31.66 -17.06 -30.95
CA THR A 220 -31.02 -18.35 -30.62
C THR A 220 -32.02 -19.49 -30.66
N THR A 221 -33.27 -19.25 -30.23
CA THR A 221 -34.35 -20.24 -30.31
C THR A 221 -34.70 -20.55 -31.76
N LEU A 222 -34.77 -19.56 -32.65
CA LEU A 222 -35.10 -19.76 -34.07
C LEU A 222 -34.03 -20.55 -34.83
N LEU A 223 -32.75 -20.39 -34.48
CA LEU A 223 -31.67 -21.19 -35.06
C LEU A 223 -31.65 -22.64 -34.56
N GLN A 224 -32.34 -22.94 -33.46
CA GLN A 224 -32.41 -24.26 -32.83
C GLN A 224 -33.82 -24.89 -32.87
N ASP A 225 -34.84 -24.16 -33.34
CA ASP A 225 -36.23 -24.61 -33.39
C ASP A 225 -36.39 -25.62 -34.54
N LYS A 226 -36.89 -26.82 -34.21
CA LYS A 226 -37.13 -27.91 -35.15
C LYS A 226 -37.97 -27.49 -36.36
N ARG A 227 -38.85 -26.51 -36.21
CA ARG A 227 -39.72 -26.01 -37.30
C ARG A 227 -38.99 -25.13 -38.31
N PHE A 228 -37.86 -24.54 -37.94
CA PHE A 228 -37.11 -23.58 -38.78
C PHE A 228 -35.66 -23.99 -39.03
N ILE A 229 -35.18 -25.07 -38.40
CA ILE A 229 -33.85 -25.65 -38.63
C ILE A 229 -33.62 -25.95 -40.12
N GLU A 230 -34.66 -26.39 -40.84
CA GLU A 230 -34.57 -26.75 -42.26
C GLU A 230 -34.15 -25.57 -43.15
N LEU A 231 -34.46 -24.32 -42.77
CA LEU A 231 -34.05 -23.11 -43.50
C LEU A 231 -32.53 -22.87 -43.51
N PHE A 232 -31.80 -23.52 -42.59
CA PHE A 232 -30.35 -23.35 -42.40
C PHE A 232 -29.56 -24.64 -42.72
N THR A 233 -30.24 -25.74 -43.02
CA THR A 233 -29.63 -27.04 -43.34
C THR A 233 -29.95 -27.56 -44.74
N ASN A 234 -31.13 -27.29 -45.28
CA ASN A 234 -31.55 -27.81 -46.58
C ASN A 234 -31.12 -26.84 -47.72
N PRO A 235 -30.35 -27.31 -48.72
CA PRO A 235 -29.88 -26.48 -49.84
C PRO A 235 -31.00 -25.93 -50.72
N GLU A 236 -32.20 -26.54 -50.75
CA GLU A 236 -33.34 -26.04 -51.54
C GLU A 236 -33.86 -24.68 -51.03
N TYR A 237 -33.55 -24.31 -49.78
CA TYR A 237 -33.90 -23.01 -49.22
C TYR A 237 -32.78 -21.96 -49.37
N GLU A 238 -31.71 -22.27 -50.11
CA GLU A 238 -30.64 -21.31 -50.37
C GLU A 238 -31.17 -20.13 -51.19
N VAL A 239 -30.96 -18.91 -50.68
CA VAL A 239 -31.43 -17.70 -51.36
C VAL A 239 -30.47 -17.32 -52.48
N ASP A 240 -30.83 -17.68 -53.71
CA ASP A 240 -30.07 -17.36 -54.91
C ASP A 240 -30.30 -15.93 -55.39
N LYS A 241 -29.35 -15.05 -55.06
CA LYS A 241 -29.41 -13.60 -55.41
C LYS A 241 -29.27 -13.30 -56.91
N ASN A 242 -28.92 -14.30 -57.71
CA ASN A 242 -28.73 -14.17 -59.16
C ASN A 242 -30.02 -14.47 -59.95
N THR A 243 -31.06 -14.98 -59.31
CA THR A 243 -32.36 -15.23 -59.97
C THR A 243 -33.07 -13.91 -60.28
N THR A 244 -33.74 -13.86 -61.42
CA THR A 244 -34.49 -12.67 -61.87
C THR A 244 -35.60 -12.29 -60.88
N GLU A 245 -36.23 -13.30 -60.26
CA GLU A 245 -37.29 -13.12 -59.27
C GLU A 245 -36.78 -12.45 -57.98
N TYR A 246 -35.58 -12.83 -57.52
CA TYR A 246 -34.94 -12.20 -56.37
C TYR A 246 -34.59 -10.74 -56.67
N GLN A 247 -34.07 -10.46 -57.86
CA GLN A 247 -33.70 -9.10 -58.28
C GLN A 247 -34.90 -8.18 -58.49
N LEU A 248 -36.05 -8.71 -58.93
CA LEU A 248 -37.30 -7.96 -59.03
C LEU A 248 -37.92 -7.64 -57.67
N SER A 249 -37.82 -8.55 -56.71
CA SER A 249 -38.33 -8.35 -55.34
C SER A 249 -37.39 -7.52 -54.46
N HIS A 250 -36.12 -7.43 -54.85
CA HIS A 250 -35.11 -6.56 -54.25
C HIS A 250 -34.49 -5.67 -55.34
N PRO A 251 -35.27 -4.74 -55.95
CA PRO A 251 -34.73 -3.78 -56.90
C PRO A 251 -33.69 -2.96 -56.14
N THR A 252 -32.44 -3.11 -56.56
CA THR A 252 -31.19 -2.59 -55.96
C THR A 252 -31.33 -1.40 -55.02
N GLU A 253 -30.75 -1.51 -53.83
CA GLU A 253 -30.01 -0.39 -53.22
C GLU A 253 -28.93 0.13 -54.18
#